data_AF-A0A839QPL9-F1
#
_entry.id   AF-A0A839QPL9-F1
#
_cell.length_a   1.000
_cell.length_b   1.000
_cell.length_c   1.000
_cell.angle_alpha   90.00
_cell.angle_beta   90.00
_cell.angle_gamma   90.00
#
_symmetry.space_group_name_H-M   'P 1'
#
loop_
_entity.id
_entity.type
_entity.pdbx_description
1 polymer ?
#
loop_
_entity_poly.entity_id
_entity_poly.type
_entity_poly.pdbx_seq_one_letter_code
_entity_poly.pdbx_strand_id
1 'polypeptide(L)'
;MSGTDPFHAGDAYEPDEDLGMDLVDQVAEHGDGSRPRPLKKWMLVVAALAIVLIGGAILLTNLLPKDFTSMTEGAKDKAEQSQPVEGGGTATLMTSAAKDTGTVTLAGLPVLPNNESYVLWLTDAKTDAPSVLTEIPSAGQGATAGFKGNSAIGTVILTVEPAEGSQTPSAEPLVTFELNDDQ
;
A
#
# COMPACT_ATOMS: atom_id res chain seq x y z
N MET A 1 8.15 61.96 64.11
CA MET A 1 7.64 60.60 63.84
C MET A 1 7.96 60.30 62.38
N SER A 2 8.49 59.10 62.10
CA SER A 2 8.96 58.53 60.81
C SER A 2 8.06 58.85 59.60
N GLY A 3 8.45 58.79 58.33
CA GLY A 3 9.56 58.17 57.57
C GLY A 3 9.21 58.27 56.07
N THR A 4 10.16 57.94 55.19
CA THR A 4 10.36 58.32 53.78
C THR A 4 9.63 57.50 52.67
N ASP A 5 9.52 58.17 51.50
CA ASP A 5 9.56 57.76 50.06
C ASP A 5 8.35 57.16 49.27
N PRO A 6 8.28 57.41 47.92
CA PRO A 6 7.08 57.40 47.06
C PRO A 6 7.17 56.38 45.89
N PHE A 7 6.23 56.35 44.92
CA PHE A 7 6.45 56.13 43.47
C PHE A 7 5.15 56.26 42.61
N HIS A 8 5.35 56.68 41.36
CA HIS A 8 4.43 57.16 40.31
C HIS A 8 3.59 56.08 39.58
N ALA A 9 2.43 56.50 39.05
CA ALA A 9 1.67 55.92 37.92
C ALA A 9 1.29 57.11 37.00
N GLY A 10 1.17 57.05 35.68
CA GLY A 10 1.22 56.02 34.64
C GLY A 10 0.78 56.70 33.33
N ASP A 11 1.38 56.32 32.21
CA ASP A 11 1.28 56.96 30.89
C ASP A 11 -0.07 56.81 30.18
N ALA A 12 -0.35 57.73 29.25
CA ALA A 12 -1.12 57.47 28.03
C ALA A 12 -0.75 58.51 26.98
N TYR A 13 -0.14 58.11 25.85
CA TYR A 13 -0.32 58.67 24.51
C TYR A 13 0.42 57.76 23.51
N GLU A 14 -0.37 57.00 22.73
CA GLU A 14 0.08 56.29 21.54
C GLU A 14 0.42 57.28 20.42
N PRO A 15 1.41 56.97 19.58
CA PRO A 15 1.28 57.30 18.17
C PRO A 15 1.60 56.11 17.26
N ASP A 16 0.68 55.90 16.32
CA ASP A 16 0.75 54.93 15.24
C ASP A 16 1.93 55.18 14.30
N GLU A 17 2.52 54.06 13.90
CA GLU A 17 3.56 53.86 12.90
C GLU A 17 3.03 54.21 11.49
N ASP A 18 3.80 54.95 10.68
CA ASP A 18 4.10 54.56 9.29
C ASP A 18 5.09 55.58 8.68
N LEU A 19 6.36 55.44 9.02
CA LEU A 19 7.46 56.01 8.25
C LEU A 19 8.23 54.88 7.62
N GLY A 20 7.79 54.51 6.41
CA GLY A 20 8.63 54.64 5.23
C GLY A 20 9.97 53.91 5.32
N MET A 21 9.95 52.69 4.77
CA MET A 21 10.95 52.20 3.81
C MET A 21 12.33 52.86 3.90
N ASP A 22 13.24 52.24 4.62
CA ASP A 22 14.65 52.25 4.23
C ASP A 22 15.38 51.04 4.82
N LEU A 23 16.45 50.65 4.14
CA LEU A 23 17.50 49.74 4.58
C LEU A 23 17.24 48.25 4.30
N VAL A 24 17.37 47.93 3.01
CA VAL A 24 18.08 46.72 2.61
C VAL A 24 19.54 46.85 3.08
N ASP A 25 20.10 45.71 3.51
CA ASP A 25 21.53 45.37 3.50
C ASP A 25 22.30 45.52 4.83
N GLN A 26 22.41 44.38 5.55
CA GLN A 26 23.65 43.85 6.15
C GLN A 26 23.30 42.56 6.90
N VAL A 27 23.75 41.40 6.42
CA VAL A 27 25.03 40.75 6.72
C VAL A 27 25.11 40.19 8.15
N ALA A 28 25.23 38.87 8.17
CA ALA A 28 25.90 37.99 9.14
C ALA A 28 25.54 38.11 10.64
N GLU A 29 24.82 37.06 11.06
CA GLU A 29 25.25 36.15 12.14
C GLU A 29 25.42 36.77 13.53
N HIS A 30 24.48 36.47 14.43
CA HIS A 30 24.75 36.16 15.85
C HIS A 30 23.46 35.66 16.52
N GLY A 31 23.58 34.62 17.35
CA GLY A 31 22.67 34.43 18.49
C GLY A 31 21.87 33.14 18.49
N ASP A 32 22.52 32.08 18.99
CA ASP A 32 21.87 30.88 19.51
C ASP A 32 20.81 31.24 20.57
N GLY A 33 19.64 30.62 20.47
CA GLY A 33 18.45 30.98 21.24
C GLY A 33 17.37 29.91 21.15
N SER A 34 17.64 28.74 21.71
CA SER A 34 16.66 27.66 21.90
C SER A 34 15.40 28.13 22.63
N ARG A 35 14.21 27.88 22.03
CA ARG A 35 13.07 27.20 22.68
C ARG A 35 12.01 26.73 21.66
N PRO A 36 11.37 25.55 21.89
CA PRO A 36 10.70 24.79 20.83
C PRO A 36 9.17 24.79 20.98
N ARG A 37 8.39 25.17 19.95
CA ARG A 37 6.93 24.89 19.83
C ARG A 37 6.44 25.09 18.37
N PRO A 38 5.32 24.48 17.92
CA PRO A 38 4.80 23.13 18.13
C PRO A 38 4.35 22.51 16.78
N LEU A 39 5.13 21.57 16.24
CA LEU A 39 4.86 20.87 14.97
C LEU A 39 3.80 19.76 15.11
N LYS A 40 2.53 20.11 15.31
CA LYS A 40 1.49 19.07 15.48
C LYS A 40 0.16 19.30 14.77
N LYS A 41 0.06 20.26 13.85
CA LYS A 41 -1.23 20.57 13.19
C LYS A 41 -1.25 20.61 11.66
N TRP A 42 -0.12 20.43 10.97
CA TRP A 42 -0.10 20.44 9.50
C TRP A 42 0.27 19.11 8.84
N MET A 43 0.48 18.04 9.63
CA MET A 43 0.78 16.70 9.11
C MET A 43 -0.48 15.82 8.98
N LEU A 44 -1.63 16.43 8.62
CA LEU A 44 -2.86 15.67 8.34
C LEU A 44 -3.44 15.93 6.95
N VAL A 45 -2.87 16.86 6.16
CA VAL A 45 -3.39 17.18 4.82
C VAL A 45 -2.65 16.42 3.70
N VAL A 46 -1.50 15.80 3.97
CA VAL A 46 -0.76 15.02 2.95
C VAL A 46 -1.25 13.57 2.83
N ALA A 47 -1.90 13.02 3.87
CA ALA A 47 -2.35 11.63 3.87
C ALA A 47 -3.57 11.36 2.97
N ALA A 48 -4.36 12.39 2.64
CA ALA A 48 -5.59 12.21 1.87
C ALA A 48 -5.41 12.28 0.35
N LEU A 49 -4.30 12.83 -0.17
CA LEU A 49 -4.09 12.98 -1.61
C LEU A 49 -3.30 11.83 -2.27
N ALA A 50 -2.68 10.95 -1.48
CA ALA A 50 -2.04 9.73 -2.01
C ALA A 50 -3.06 8.61 -2.32
N ILE A 51 -4.20 8.61 -1.63
CA ILE A 51 -5.23 7.55 -1.76
C ILE A 51 -6.04 7.71 -3.05
N VAL A 52 -6.25 8.94 -3.54
CA VAL A 52 -7.07 9.16 -4.75
C VAL A 52 -6.26 8.98 -6.05
N LEU A 53 -4.94 9.21 -6.05
CA LEU A 53 -4.14 9.06 -7.29
C LEU A 53 -3.70 7.61 -7.57
N ILE A 54 -3.72 6.71 -6.58
CA ILE A 54 -3.49 5.26 -6.79
C ILE A 54 -4.80 4.47 -6.73
N GLY A 55 -5.76 4.85 -5.89
CA GLY A 55 -7.07 4.19 -5.81
C GLY A 55 -8.06 4.58 -6.91
N GLY A 56 -7.92 5.76 -7.52
CA GLY A 56 -8.87 6.26 -8.52
C GLY A 56 -8.63 5.77 -9.96
N ALA A 57 -7.45 5.24 -10.28
CA ALA A 57 -7.10 4.83 -11.65
C ALA A 57 -7.42 3.34 -11.97
N ILE A 58 -7.79 2.52 -10.99
CA ILE A 58 -7.89 1.05 -11.16
C ILE A 58 -9.34 0.59 -11.42
N LEU A 59 -10.33 1.47 -11.43
CA LEU A 59 -11.73 1.04 -11.61
C LEU A 59 -12.11 0.59 -13.03
N LEU A 60 -11.18 0.60 -14.02
CA LEU A 60 -11.48 0.12 -15.38
C LEU A 60 -10.60 -1.04 -15.89
N THR A 61 -9.63 -1.55 -15.13
CA THR A 61 -8.75 -2.63 -15.65
C THR A 61 -9.16 -4.04 -15.21
N ASN A 62 -10.21 -4.19 -14.41
CA ASN A 62 -10.58 -5.47 -13.80
C ASN A 62 -11.55 -6.34 -14.63
N LEU A 63 -11.90 -5.94 -15.85
CA LEU A 63 -12.86 -6.69 -16.69
C LEU A 63 -12.25 -7.32 -17.96
N LEU A 64 -10.95 -7.17 -18.18
CA LEU A 64 -10.24 -7.91 -19.23
C LEU A 64 -9.19 -8.81 -18.57
N PRO A 65 -9.22 -10.14 -18.79
CA PRO A 65 -8.13 -11.02 -18.44
C PRO A 65 -6.85 -10.41 -19.00
N LYS A 66 -5.89 -10.01 -18.14
CA LYS A 66 -4.57 -9.60 -18.63
C LYS A 66 -4.01 -10.80 -19.38
N ASP A 67 -3.65 -10.62 -20.66
CA ASP A 67 -3.41 -11.64 -21.71
C ASP A 67 -2.37 -12.76 -21.41
N PHE A 68 -1.93 -12.93 -20.16
CA PHE A 68 -0.98 -13.96 -19.72
C PHE A 68 -1.61 -15.34 -19.57
N THR A 69 -2.92 -15.42 -19.31
CA THR A 69 -3.68 -16.68 -19.28
C THR A 69 -3.55 -17.41 -20.63
N SER A 70 -3.82 -16.71 -21.72
CA SER A 70 -3.72 -17.25 -23.09
C SER A 70 -2.28 -17.63 -23.49
N MET A 71 -1.28 -16.88 -23.01
CA MET A 71 0.13 -17.19 -23.28
C MET A 71 0.60 -18.44 -22.54
N THR A 72 0.15 -18.62 -21.30
CA THR A 72 0.50 -19.78 -20.48
C THR A 72 -0.25 -21.01 -20.98
N GLU A 73 -1.55 -20.94 -21.26
CA GLU A 73 -2.35 -22.06 -21.79
C GLU A 73 -1.87 -22.54 -23.17
N GLY A 74 -1.32 -21.66 -24.00
CA GLY A 74 -0.79 -22.02 -25.32
C GLY A 74 0.65 -22.58 -25.30
N ALA A 75 1.34 -22.53 -24.16
CA ALA A 75 2.72 -23.00 -24.05
C ALA A 75 2.81 -24.53 -24.17
N LYS A 76 3.93 -25.03 -24.71
CA LYS A 76 4.16 -26.49 -24.81
C LYS A 76 4.83 -27.05 -23.56
N ASP A 77 5.53 -26.18 -22.83
CA ASP A 77 6.31 -26.41 -21.61
C ASP A 77 5.50 -26.06 -20.35
N LYS A 78 4.19 -26.34 -20.35
CA LYS A 78 3.33 -26.03 -19.21
C LYS A 78 3.60 -27.00 -18.07
N ALA A 79 3.91 -26.45 -16.90
CA ALA A 79 3.84 -27.17 -15.64
C ALA A 79 2.56 -26.76 -14.91
N GLU A 80 1.89 -27.73 -14.28
CA GLU A 80 0.63 -27.52 -13.57
C GLU A 80 0.73 -28.12 -12.16
N GLN A 81 0.36 -27.34 -11.15
CA GLN A 81 0.18 -27.78 -9.78
C GLN A 81 -1.24 -27.42 -9.34
N SER A 82 -2.00 -28.40 -8.85
CA SER A 82 -3.37 -28.20 -8.37
C SER A 82 -3.51 -28.67 -6.94
N GLN A 83 -4.16 -27.87 -6.11
CA GLN A 83 -4.32 -28.12 -4.67
C GLN A 83 -5.74 -27.75 -4.21
N PRO A 84 -6.31 -28.48 -3.24
CA PRO A 84 -7.54 -28.06 -2.59
C PRO A 84 -7.30 -26.77 -1.80
N VAL A 85 -8.29 -25.88 -1.75
CA VAL A 85 -8.27 -24.70 -0.90
C VAL A 85 -8.92 -25.05 0.43
N GLU A 86 -8.28 -24.68 1.55
CA GLU A 86 -8.88 -24.87 2.86
C GLU A 86 -10.24 -24.16 2.95
N GLY A 87 -11.26 -24.87 3.45
CA GLY A 87 -12.64 -24.38 3.50
C GLY A 87 -13.47 -24.63 2.23
N GLY A 88 -12.84 -25.00 1.11
CA GLY A 88 -13.53 -25.46 -0.10
C GLY A 88 -13.01 -24.87 -1.39
N GLY A 89 -13.24 -25.58 -2.49
CA GLY A 89 -12.79 -25.19 -3.82
C GLY A 89 -11.43 -25.76 -4.19
N THR A 90 -10.84 -25.23 -5.26
CA THR A 90 -9.57 -25.68 -5.82
C THR A 90 -8.79 -24.51 -6.36
N ALA A 91 -7.47 -24.55 -6.16
CA ALA A 91 -6.52 -23.63 -6.77
C ALA A 91 -5.60 -24.41 -7.70
N THR A 92 -5.37 -23.87 -8.89
CA THR A 92 -4.49 -24.45 -9.91
C THR A 92 -3.51 -23.38 -10.37
N LEU A 93 -2.23 -23.63 -10.14
CA LEU A 93 -1.14 -22.85 -10.69
C LEU A 93 -0.66 -23.53 -11.98
N MET A 94 -0.56 -22.75 -13.04
CA MET A 94 0.07 -23.17 -14.29
C MET A 94 1.19 -22.20 -14.64
N THR A 95 2.36 -22.71 -15.00
CA THR A 95 3.54 -21.91 -15.35
C THR A 95 4.14 -22.35 -16.67
N SER A 96 4.84 -21.43 -17.33
CA SER A 96 5.72 -21.73 -18.46
C SER A 96 7.05 -21.03 -18.25
N ALA A 97 8.13 -21.81 -18.18
CA ALA A 97 9.48 -21.28 -18.04
C ALA A 97 9.92 -20.53 -19.31
N ALA A 98 9.59 -21.05 -20.50
CA ALA A 98 9.97 -20.44 -21.77
C ALA A 98 9.26 -19.09 -22.01
N LYS A 99 8.08 -18.89 -21.44
CA LYS A 99 7.33 -17.63 -21.52
C LYS A 99 7.54 -16.72 -20.31
N ASP A 100 8.15 -17.23 -19.25
CA ASP A 100 8.32 -16.54 -17.97
C ASP A 100 6.98 -15.99 -17.44
N THR A 101 5.93 -16.82 -17.55
CA THR A 101 4.56 -16.47 -17.18
C THR A 101 3.90 -17.54 -16.31
N GLY A 102 3.01 -17.11 -15.42
CA GLY A 102 2.23 -17.96 -14.56
C GLY A 102 0.76 -17.54 -14.55
N THR A 103 -0.13 -18.48 -14.27
CA THR A 103 -1.56 -18.25 -14.13
C THR A 103 -2.09 -19.07 -12.96
N VAL A 104 -2.86 -18.41 -12.10
CA VAL A 104 -3.60 -19.04 -11.00
C VAL A 104 -5.07 -19.06 -11.38
N THR A 105 -5.70 -20.23 -11.31
CA THR A 105 -7.13 -20.41 -11.46
C THR A 105 -7.71 -20.94 -10.16
N LEU A 106 -8.75 -20.25 -9.68
CA LEU A 106 -9.50 -20.60 -8.48
C LEU A 106 -10.90 -21.01 -8.91
N ALA A 107 -11.42 -22.08 -8.32
CA ALA A 107 -12.74 -22.61 -8.65
C ALA A 107 -13.49 -23.04 -7.40
N GLY A 108 -14.79 -22.75 -7.34
CA GLY A 108 -15.67 -23.24 -6.27
C GLY A 108 -15.34 -22.73 -4.87
N LEU A 109 -14.78 -21.52 -4.76
CA LEU A 109 -14.52 -20.90 -3.47
C LEU A 109 -15.83 -20.62 -2.72
N PRO A 110 -15.88 -20.83 -1.39
CA PRO A 110 -17.00 -20.40 -0.56
C PRO A 110 -17.27 -18.89 -0.67
N VAL A 111 -18.52 -18.51 -0.37
CA VAL A 111 -18.88 -17.09 -0.21
C VAL A 111 -18.34 -16.61 1.14
N LEU A 112 -17.64 -15.48 1.14
CA LEU A 112 -17.14 -14.85 2.36
C LEU A 112 -18.14 -13.81 2.91
N PRO A 113 -18.02 -13.45 4.20
CA PRO A 113 -18.64 -12.24 4.73
C PRO A 113 -18.28 -10.99 3.89
N ASN A 114 -19.20 -10.02 3.81
CA ASN A 114 -19.01 -8.81 2.98
C ASN A 114 -17.85 -7.90 3.42
N ASN A 115 -17.29 -8.13 4.61
CA ASN A 115 -16.14 -7.40 5.14
C ASN A 115 -14.80 -8.14 4.89
N GLU A 116 -14.83 -9.19 4.07
CA GLU A 116 -13.68 -10.03 3.74
C GLU A 116 -13.58 -10.29 2.24
N SER A 117 -12.36 -10.40 1.74
CA SER A 117 -12.02 -10.71 0.35
C SER A 117 -10.97 -11.82 0.31
N TYR A 118 -10.96 -12.60 -0.76
CA TYR A 118 -9.81 -13.44 -1.06
C TYR A 118 -8.72 -12.60 -1.71
N VAL A 119 -7.46 -12.80 -1.32
CA VAL A 119 -6.33 -12.11 -1.95
C VAL A 119 -5.28 -13.12 -2.39
N LEU A 120 -4.92 -13.07 -3.67
CA LEU A 120 -3.76 -13.77 -4.19
C LEU A 120 -2.53 -12.87 -4.05
N TRP A 121 -1.47 -13.41 -3.47
CA TRP A 121 -0.19 -12.74 -3.31
C TRP A 121 0.91 -13.48 -4.05
N LEU A 122 1.92 -12.72 -4.46
CA LEU A 122 3.22 -13.22 -4.90
C LEU A 122 4.25 -12.82 -3.87
N THR A 123 5.18 -13.71 -3.53
CA THR A 123 6.38 -13.36 -2.77
C THR A 123 7.58 -13.30 -3.69
N ASP A 124 8.44 -12.32 -3.48
CA ASP A 124 9.71 -12.24 -4.20
C ASP A 124 10.67 -13.36 -3.75
N ALA A 125 11.27 -14.06 -4.71
CA ALA A 125 12.14 -15.22 -4.46
C ALA A 125 13.41 -14.92 -3.66
N LYS A 126 13.83 -13.65 -3.56
CA LYS A 126 15.09 -13.25 -2.92
C LYS A 126 14.86 -12.54 -1.60
N THR A 127 13.76 -11.81 -1.48
CA THR A 127 13.48 -10.89 -0.38
C THR A 127 12.26 -11.32 0.44
N ASP A 128 11.51 -12.32 -0.01
CA ASP A 128 10.23 -12.77 0.55
C ASP A 128 9.18 -11.65 0.65
N ALA A 129 9.40 -10.53 -0.04
CA ALA A 129 8.51 -9.38 0.01
C ALA A 129 7.19 -9.72 -0.70
N PRO A 130 6.03 -9.58 -0.03
CA PRO A 130 4.74 -9.89 -0.62
C PRO A 130 4.25 -8.74 -1.53
N SER A 131 3.52 -9.10 -2.57
CA SER A 131 2.80 -8.18 -3.45
C SER A 131 1.45 -8.75 -3.83
N VAL A 132 0.43 -7.90 -3.96
CA VAL A 132 -0.91 -8.32 -4.37
C VAL A 132 -0.90 -8.64 -5.87
N LEU A 133 -1.30 -9.86 -6.22
CA LEU A 133 -1.61 -10.24 -7.60
C LEU A 133 -3.02 -9.79 -7.99
N THR A 134 -4.00 -10.18 -7.18
CA THR A 134 -5.41 -9.81 -7.37
C THR A 134 -6.19 -9.98 -6.08
N GLU A 135 -7.22 -9.14 -5.93
CA GLU A 135 -8.25 -9.28 -4.91
C GLU A 135 -9.52 -9.80 -5.57
N ILE A 136 -10.15 -10.78 -4.93
CA ILE A 136 -11.33 -11.49 -5.42
C ILE A 136 -12.46 -11.24 -4.41
N PRO A 137 -13.51 -10.51 -4.83
CA PRO A 137 -14.63 -10.19 -3.96
C PRO A 137 -15.36 -11.45 -3.47
N SER A 138 -16.06 -11.30 -2.35
CA SER A 138 -16.71 -12.34 -1.54
C SER A 138 -17.75 -13.22 -2.27
N ALA A 139 -18.07 -12.97 -3.54
CA ALA A 139 -19.21 -13.54 -4.26
C ALA A 139 -19.11 -15.04 -4.63
N GLY A 140 -18.11 -15.77 -4.13
CA GLY A 140 -18.02 -17.24 -4.28
C GLY A 140 -17.91 -17.72 -5.73
N GLN A 141 -17.33 -16.91 -6.61
CA GLN A 141 -17.07 -17.28 -7.99
C GLN A 141 -15.57 -17.45 -8.23
N GLY A 142 -15.24 -18.43 -9.06
CA GLY A 142 -13.86 -18.68 -9.47
C GLY A 142 -13.21 -17.44 -10.10
N ALA A 143 -11.89 -17.39 -10.03
CA ALA A 143 -11.10 -16.27 -10.53
C ALA A 143 -9.85 -16.80 -11.22
N THR A 144 -9.43 -16.11 -12.28
CA THR A 144 -8.17 -16.42 -12.97
C THR A 144 -7.32 -15.17 -13.01
N ALA A 145 -6.06 -15.29 -12.55
CA ALA A 145 -5.10 -14.20 -12.53
C ALA A 145 -3.76 -14.66 -13.08
N GLY A 146 -3.19 -13.87 -14.00
CA GLY A 146 -1.90 -14.14 -14.61
C GLY A 146 -0.82 -13.18 -14.11
N PHE A 147 0.42 -13.68 -14.03
CA PHE A 147 1.61 -12.92 -13.70
C PHE A 147 2.77 -13.23 -14.67
N LYS A 148 3.82 -12.42 -14.59
CA LYS A 148 5.07 -12.54 -15.35
C LYS A 148 6.26 -12.52 -14.39
N GLY A 149 7.41 -12.99 -14.86
CA GLY A 149 8.63 -12.98 -14.06
C GLY A 149 8.66 -14.14 -13.07
N ASN A 150 8.31 -15.35 -13.51
CA ASN A 150 8.24 -16.54 -12.65
C ASN A 150 9.54 -16.74 -11.86
N SER A 151 10.69 -16.49 -12.52
CA SER A 151 12.03 -16.60 -11.90
C SER A 151 12.28 -15.64 -10.73
N ALA A 152 11.48 -14.58 -10.60
CA ALA A 152 11.54 -13.63 -9.49
C ALA A 152 10.50 -13.95 -8.40
N ILE A 153 9.61 -14.92 -8.62
CA ILE A 153 8.56 -15.29 -7.67
C ILE A 153 9.00 -16.51 -6.88
N GLY A 154 9.02 -16.40 -5.55
CA GLY A 154 9.23 -17.53 -4.65
C GLY A 154 7.96 -18.35 -4.53
N THR A 155 6.89 -17.70 -4.06
CA THR A 155 5.61 -18.36 -3.76
C THR A 155 4.41 -17.60 -4.29
N VAL A 156 3.33 -18.34 -4.52
CA VAL A 156 1.97 -17.84 -4.71
C VAL A 156 1.13 -18.29 -3.52
N ILE A 157 0.48 -17.37 -2.84
CA ILE A 157 -0.38 -17.69 -1.67
C ILE A 157 -1.77 -17.08 -1.82
N LEU A 158 -2.78 -17.78 -1.30
CA LEU A 158 -4.15 -17.29 -1.19
C LEU A 158 -4.50 -17.11 0.29
N THR A 159 -5.01 -15.94 0.65
CA THR A 159 -5.50 -15.65 2.02
C THR A 159 -6.90 -15.06 1.99
N VAL A 160 -7.56 -15.08 3.15
CA VAL A 160 -8.73 -14.22 3.43
C VAL A 160 -8.22 -12.95 4.10
N GLU A 161 -8.59 -11.80 3.57
CA GLU A 161 -8.16 -10.50 4.07
C GLU A 161 -9.37 -9.61 4.36
N PRO A 162 -9.25 -8.62 5.25
CA PRO A 162 -10.27 -7.59 5.40
C PRO A 162 -10.52 -6.86 4.07
N ALA A 163 -11.78 -6.56 3.77
CA ALA A 163 -12.18 -5.84 2.54
C ALA A 163 -11.64 -4.40 2.48
N GLU A 164 -11.20 -3.83 3.60
CA GLU A 164 -10.50 -2.54 3.66
C GLU A 164 -9.05 -2.63 3.11
N GLY A 165 -8.58 -3.86 2.83
CA GLY A 165 -7.26 -4.19 2.32
C GLY A 165 -6.22 -4.46 3.42
N SER A 166 -5.14 -5.10 2.99
CA SER A 166 -3.97 -5.40 3.81
C SER A 166 -2.69 -5.00 3.09
N GLN A 167 -1.66 -4.56 3.83
CA GLN A 167 -0.35 -4.24 3.25
C GLN A 167 0.50 -5.49 2.98
N THR A 168 0.29 -6.53 3.79
CA THR A 168 0.91 -7.85 3.70
C THR A 168 -0.16 -8.88 4.05
N PRO A 169 0.03 -10.17 3.71
CA PRO A 169 -0.86 -11.23 4.18
C PRO A 169 -1.08 -11.11 5.69
N SER A 170 -2.34 -11.03 6.12
CA SER A 170 -2.70 -10.89 7.55
C SER A 170 -3.28 -12.16 8.15
N ALA A 171 -3.74 -13.08 7.30
CA ALA A 171 -4.24 -14.41 7.67
C ALA A 171 -3.29 -15.53 7.23
N GLU A 172 -3.50 -16.72 7.80
CA GLU A 172 -2.80 -17.93 7.36
C GLU A 172 -3.15 -18.27 5.90
N PRO A 173 -2.18 -18.77 5.11
CA PRO A 173 -2.45 -19.19 3.75
C PRO A 173 -3.44 -20.36 3.68
N LEU A 174 -4.47 -20.23 2.86
CA LEU A 174 -5.39 -21.32 2.52
C LEU A 174 -4.78 -22.31 1.53
N VAL A 175 -3.81 -21.84 0.74
CA VAL A 175 -2.98 -22.61 -0.18
C VAL A 175 -1.69 -21.84 -0.48
N THR A 176 -0.61 -22.60 -0.67
CA THR A 176 0.71 -22.10 -1.07
C THR A 176 1.23 -22.92 -2.25
N PHE A 177 1.72 -22.24 -3.28
CA PHE A 177 2.49 -22.84 -4.37
C PHE A 177 3.91 -22.30 -4.33
N GLU A 178 4.89 -23.19 -4.36
CA GLU A 178 6.31 -22.86 -4.52
C GLU A 178 6.65 -22.86 -6.01
N LEU A 179 7.39 -21.85 -6.47
CA LEU A 179 7.87 -21.77 -7.86
C LEU A 179 9.37 -22.03 -7.96
N ASN A 180 10.10 -21.86 -6.86
CA ASN A 180 11.55 -21.89 -6.80
C ASN A 180 12.06 -23.21 -6.22
N ASP A 181 11.85 -24.31 -6.93
CA ASP A 181 12.63 -25.55 -6.73
C ASP A 181 12.73 -26.28 -8.08
N ASP A 182 13.85 -26.08 -8.76
CA ASP A 182 14.35 -26.90 -9.89
C ASP A 182 13.39 -27.15 -11.09
N GLN A 183 12.85 -26.10 -11.72
CA GLN A 183 12.24 -26.19 -13.06
C GLN A 183 13.21 -25.80 -14.19
#